data_AF-A0A8T1Y1D9-F1
#
_entry.id   AF-A0A8T1Y1D9-F1
#
_cell.length_a   1.000
_cell.length_b   1.000
_cell.length_c   1.000
_cell.angle_alpha   90.00
_cell.angle_beta   90.00
_cell.angle_gamma   90.00
#
_symmetry.space_group_name_H-M   'P 1'
#
loop_
_entity.id
_entity.type
_entity.pdbx_description
1 polymer ?
#
loop_
_entity_poly.entity_id
_entity_poly.type
_entity_poly.pdbx_seq_one_letter_code
_entity_poly.pdbx_strand_id
1 'polypeptide(L)'
;MMDSALYHHPRVFFAHSFINGSYRSPRVANTFWRLNDGSRWEIKANGNSDRNVFEESPVRKTDESLFDSASFETVDAEITPETDDFFVSDAEGDPDCPSQGYSSIEFALQALRKGKFVIVVDDENGDVEGNLIMAATLTSPKDIAFLIKNGSGIVSVGMKKEDLERLSLTLMSPEMEDEDSSAPTFTITVDAKSGTSTGVSASDRAMTVLSLSSLEAKPDDFRRPGHVFPLKYRDGGVLRRAGHTEASVDLMILAGLRPVSVLSAILDQGDGSMASLPYMKKLATEHDIPIVSLTDLIRYRRKRDKLVERITVSRLPTKWGLFQAYCYRSKLDGTENIALVKGNVGNGEDILVRVHSECLTGDIFGSARCDCGNQLDLAMELIEKEGRGVVVYLRGHEGRGIGLGHKLRAYNLQDEGHDTVQANVELGLSIDSREYGIGAQMLRDIGVRTMRLMTNNPAKFTGLKGYGLAVVGRVPVVTPITKENRRYMETKRKKMGHIYISDNNDQPLA
;
A
#
# COMPACT_ATOMS: atom_id res chain seq x y z
N MET A 1 71.24 -24.25 -25.99
CA MET A 1 70.57 -25.57 -25.95
C MET A 1 69.21 -25.31 -25.31
N MET A 2 68.07 -25.50 -26.01
CA MET A 2 67.52 -26.79 -26.50
C MET A 2 67.23 -27.72 -25.30
N ASP A 3 66.01 -28.22 -25.06
CA ASP A 3 64.80 -28.37 -25.90
C ASP A 3 63.50 -28.14 -25.06
N SER A 4 62.36 -27.67 -25.58
CA SER A 4 61.34 -28.35 -26.43
C SER A 4 60.60 -29.51 -25.70
N ALA A 5 59.28 -29.74 -25.80
CA ALA A 5 58.22 -29.17 -26.66
C ALA A 5 56.79 -29.49 -26.12
N LEU A 6 55.79 -28.67 -26.50
CA LEU A 6 54.44 -28.98 -27.06
C LEU A 6 53.58 -30.12 -26.42
N TYR A 7 52.24 -30.10 -26.35
CA TYR A 7 51.12 -29.35 -26.96
C TYR A 7 49.91 -29.39 -25.95
N HIS A 8 48.65 -28.99 -26.15
CA HIS A 8 47.82 -28.44 -27.26
C HIS A 8 46.63 -27.66 -26.63
N HIS A 9 45.92 -26.83 -27.39
CA HIS A 9 44.58 -26.30 -27.04
C HIS A 9 43.79 -26.05 -28.35
N PRO A 10 42.55 -26.53 -28.54
CA PRO A 10 41.83 -26.33 -29.79
C PRO A 10 41.14 -24.97 -29.85
N ARG A 11 41.29 -24.27 -30.99
CA ARG A 11 40.41 -23.17 -31.40
C ARG A 11 39.36 -23.72 -32.37
N VAL A 12 38.11 -23.27 -32.24
CA VAL A 12 37.10 -23.37 -33.31
C VAL A 12 36.52 -21.98 -33.55
N PHE A 13 36.48 -21.57 -34.82
CA PHE A 13 35.94 -20.30 -35.30
C PHE A 13 34.48 -20.45 -35.74
N PHE A 14 33.64 -19.45 -35.48
CA PHE A 14 32.58 -18.97 -36.39
C PHE A 14 32.37 -17.47 -36.10
N ALA A 15 32.81 -16.56 -36.97
CA ALA A 15 32.14 -16.08 -38.20
C ALA A 15 31.23 -14.86 -37.95
N HIS A 16 31.77 -13.66 -38.17
CA HIS A 16 30.99 -12.43 -38.27
C HIS A 16 30.32 -12.32 -39.64
N SER A 17 29.00 -12.12 -39.65
CA SER A 17 28.22 -11.81 -40.85
C SER A 17 27.98 -10.30 -40.93
N PHE A 18 28.74 -9.60 -41.78
CA PHE A 18 28.33 -8.26 -42.23
C PHE A 18 27.20 -8.42 -43.25
N ILE A 19 26.04 -7.80 -42.99
CA ILE A 19 25.03 -7.55 -44.03
C ILE A 19 24.86 -6.04 -44.17
N ASN A 20 25.23 -5.54 -45.35
CA ASN A 20 25.01 -4.16 -45.74
C ASN A 20 23.53 -3.98 -46.08
N GLY A 21 22.80 -3.20 -45.28
CA GLY A 21 21.35 -2.99 -45.41
C GLY A 21 20.98 -1.51 -45.36
N SER A 22 21.37 -0.75 -46.38
CA SER A 22 20.82 0.60 -46.56
C SER A 22 19.32 0.50 -46.89
N TYR A 23 18.44 1.22 -46.18
CA TYR A 23 17.36 2.04 -46.75
C TYR A 23 16.46 2.70 -45.68
N ARG A 24 16.32 4.03 -45.80
CA ARG A 24 15.24 4.93 -45.29
C ARG A 24 15.02 5.09 -43.77
N SER A 25 15.22 6.34 -43.34
CA SER A 25 14.71 6.91 -42.09
C SER A 25 13.18 6.86 -41.98
N PRO A 26 12.60 6.65 -40.78
CA PRO A 26 11.22 7.05 -40.52
C PRO A 26 11.14 8.58 -40.59
N ARG A 27 10.24 9.12 -41.41
CA ARG A 27 9.97 10.56 -41.41
C ARG A 27 9.22 10.91 -40.12
N VAL A 28 9.68 11.95 -39.41
CA VAL A 28 8.91 12.62 -38.36
C VAL A 28 7.61 13.14 -38.99
N ALA A 29 6.48 12.56 -38.61
CA ALA A 29 5.17 13.07 -38.95
C ALA A 29 4.80 14.18 -37.97
N ASN A 30 5.09 15.44 -38.34
CA ASN A 30 4.58 16.61 -37.62
C ASN A 30 3.06 16.68 -37.82
N THR A 31 2.29 16.13 -36.88
CA THR A 31 0.82 16.29 -36.85
C THR A 31 0.47 17.69 -36.37
N PHE A 32 0.46 18.66 -37.29
CA PHE A 32 -0.08 19.98 -37.05
C PHE A 32 -1.59 19.91 -36.83
N TRP A 33 -2.06 20.32 -35.66
CA TRP A 33 -3.46 20.63 -35.44
C TRP A 33 -3.83 21.89 -36.23
N ARG A 34 -4.61 21.73 -37.32
CA ARG A 34 -5.34 22.83 -37.92
C ARG A 34 -6.76 22.87 -37.35
N LEU A 35 -7.12 23.99 -36.75
CA LEU A 35 -8.50 24.38 -36.54
C LEU A 35 -9.25 24.35 -37.87
N ASN A 36 -10.43 23.76 -37.89
CA ASN A 36 -11.43 24.00 -38.92
C ASN A 36 -12.81 24.13 -38.26
N ASP A 37 -13.65 24.93 -38.89
CA ASP A 37 -14.69 25.69 -38.19
C ASP A 37 -15.93 24.87 -37.76
N GLY A 38 -16.72 25.47 -36.86
CA GLY A 38 -17.69 24.79 -36.02
C GLY A 38 -18.88 24.11 -36.70
N SER A 39 -19.46 23.18 -35.94
CA SER A 39 -20.83 22.71 -36.12
C SER A 39 -21.51 22.54 -34.75
N ARG A 40 -22.27 23.55 -34.33
CA ARG A 40 -23.29 23.41 -33.28
C ARG A 40 -24.41 22.52 -33.80
N TRP A 41 -24.90 21.60 -32.98
CA TRP A 41 -26.22 21.00 -33.19
C TRP A 41 -27.28 21.85 -32.49
N GLU A 42 -28.10 22.56 -33.28
CA GLU A 42 -29.27 23.29 -32.79
C GLU A 42 -30.45 22.34 -32.55
N ILE A 43 -31.13 22.53 -31.42
CA ILE A 43 -32.44 21.92 -31.17
C ILE A 43 -33.49 22.78 -31.87
N LYS A 44 -34.08 22.27 -32.97
CA LYS A 44 -35.29 22.87 -33.57
C LYS A 44 -36.54 22.17 -33.05
N ALA A 45 -37.25 22.85 -32.17
CA ALA A 45 -38.66 22.56 -31.93
C ALA A 45 -39.51 23.11 -33.09
N ASN A 46 -40.50 22.34 -33.54
CA ASN A 46 -41.62 22.88 -34.31
C ASN A 46 -42.84 21.97 -34.05
N GLY A 47 -44.00 22.56 -33.75
CA GLY A 47 -45.21 21.82 -33.37
C GLY A 47 -46.43 22.18 -34.24
N ASN A 48 -47.49 21.39 -34.04
CA ASN A 48 -48.84 21.46 -34.65
C ASN A 48 -48.93 21.16 -36.16
N SER A 49 -49.89 20.38 -36.65
CA SER A 49 -51.29 20.23 -36.20
C SER A 49 -51.95 18.90 -36.61
N ASP A 50 -52.83 18.40 -35.74
CA ASP A 50 -54.07 17.64 -35.97
C ASP A 50 -54.22 16.64 -37.14
N ARG A 51 -54.53 15.38 -36.79
CA ARG A 51 -55.79 14.71 -37.18
C ARG A 51 -56.02 13.41 -36.39
N ASN A 52 -57.14 13.34 -35.65
CA ASN A 52 -57.68 12.10 -35.10
C ASN A 52 -58.51 11.35 -36.17
N VAL A 53 -58.33 10.03 -36.28
CA VAL A 53 -59.40 9.09 -36.63
C VAL A 53 -59.18 7.80 -35.81
N PHE A 54 -60.24 7.31 -35.17
CA PHE A 54 -60.27 6.04 -34.43
C PHE A 54 -60.24 4.84 -35.39
N GLU A 55 -59.60 3.74 -34.98
CA GLU A 55 -60.25 2.42 -35.06
C GLU A 55 -59.62 1.44 -34.04
N GLU A 56 -60.43 0.51 -33.51
CA GLU A 56 -60.11 -0.32 -32.35
C GLU A 56 -59.78 -1.78 -32.71
N SER A 57 -58.99 -2.42 -31.84
CA SER A 57 -59.01 -3.87 -31.55
C SER A 57 -58.39 -4.86 -32.57
N PRO A 58 -58.05 -6.12 -32.15
CA PRO A 58 -58.07 -6.67 -30.79
C PRO A 58 -56.72 -7.21 -30.27
N VAL A 59 -56.63 -7.29 -28.95
CA VAL A 59 -55.57 -7.97 -28.19
C VAL A 59 -55.52 -9.47 -28.52
N ARG A 60 -54.31 -10.00 -28.80
CA ARG A 60 -54.02 -11.44 -28.64
C ARG A 60 -53.47 -11.70 -27.24
N LYS A 61 -54.17 -12.52 -26.46
CA LYS A 61 -53.65 -13.08 -25.21
C LYS A 61 -52.48 -14.02 -25.52
N THR A 62 -51.40 -13.91 -24.75
CA THR A 62 -50.34 -14.92 -24.67
C THR A 62 -49.94 -15.08 -23.20
N ASP A 63 -50.44 -16.16 -22.61
CA ASP A 63 -50.05 -16.84 -21.37
C ASP A 63 -49.39 -16.04 -20.23
N GLU A 64 -50.23 -15.59 -19.30
CA GLU A 64 -49.85 -15.29 -17.92
C GLU A 64 -49.58 -16.58 -17.13
N SER A 65 -48.44 -17.25 -17.37
CA SER A 65 -47.88 -18.21 -16.41
C SER A 65 -46.41 -18.55 -16.75
N LEU A 66 -45.46 -17.78 -16.20
CA LEU A 66 -44.06 -18.19 -15.91
C LEU A 66 -43.20 -17.03 -15.37
N PHE A 67 -43.78 -16.17 -14.53
CA PHE A 67 -43.02 -15.34 -13.59
C PHE A 67 -43.48 -15.69 -12.19
N ASP A 68 -42.91 -16.76 -11.65
CA ASP A 68 -43.05 -17.11 -10.25
C ASP A 68 -42.37 -16.00 -9.44
N SER A 69 -43.18 -15.09 -8.91
CA SER A 69 -42.72 -14.03 -8.01
C SER A 69 -42.38 -14.65 -6.67
N ALA A 70 -41.25 -15.35 -6.61
CA ALA A 70 -40.64 -15.79 -5.38
C ALA A 70 -40.37 -14.56 -4.51
N SER A 71 -41.29 -14.30 -3.58
CA SER A 71 -41.10 -13.34 -2.50
C SER A 71 -39.92 -13.83 -1.68
N PHE A 72 -38.74 -13.28 -1.96
CA PHE A 72 -37.56 -13.55 -1.15
C PHE A 72 -37.81 -12.99 0.25
N GLU A 73 -38.17 -13.88 1.17
CA GLU A 73 -38.19 -13.57 2.59
C GLU A 73 -36.77 -13.20 3.02
N THR A 74 -36.53 -11.90 3.11
CA THR A 74 -35.40 -11.35 3.83
C THR A 74 -35.58 -11.76 5.29
N VAL A 75 -34.65 -12.55 5.82
CA VAL A 75 -34.51 -12.69 7.27
C VAL A 75 -34.23 -11.29 7.80
N ASP A 76 -35.20 -10.72 8.52
CA ASP A 76 -35.06 -9.39 9.10
C ASP A 76 -33.79 -9.36 9.97
N ALA A 77 -32.87 -8.47 9.60
CA ALA A 77 -31.67 -8.23 10.39
C ALA A 77 -32.06 -7.42 11.63
N GLU A 78 -32.60 -8.11 12.64
CA GLU A 78 -32.77 -7.54 13.97
C GLU A 78 -31.40 -7.08 14.49
N ILE A 79 -31.36 -5.84 15.00
CA ILE A 79 -30.20 -5.34 15.74
C ILE A 79 -30.27 -5.98 17.13
N THR A 80 -29.85 -7.25 17.24
CA THR A 80 -29.71 -7.90 18.54
C THR A 80 -28.50 -7.29 19.26
N PRO A 81 -28.66 -6.69 20.46
CA PRO A 81 -27.54 -6.29 21.29
C PRO A 81 -26.97 -7.52 22.01
N GLU A 82 -26.40 -8.46 21.26
CA GLU A 82 -25.60 -9.55 21.81
C GLU A 82 -24.27 -8.99 22.30
N THR A 83 -24.30 -8.38 23.48
CA THR A 83 -23.14 -7.92 24.24
C THR A 83 -22.72 -8.94 25.31
N ASP A 84 -22.62 -10.22 24.93
CA ASP A 84 -22.04 -11.24 25.79
C ASP A 84 -20.53 -11.37 25.51
N ASP A 85 -19.74 -11.06 26.54
CA ASP A 85 -18.29 -11.22 26.65
C ASP A 85 -17.40 -10.72 25.49
N PHE A 86 -17.73 -9.54 24.97
CA PHE A 86 -16.75 -8.69 24.25
C PHE A 86 -16.20 -7.55 25.12
N PHE A 87 -15.74 -7.89 26.33
CA PHE A 87 -14.58 -7.17 26.86
C PHE A 87 -13.48 -7.29 25.81
N VAL A 88 -12.99 -6.13 25.36
CA VAL A 88 -11.91 -5.98 24.38
C VAL A 88 -10.85 -7.04 24.67
N SER A 89 -10.70 -8.03 23.79
CA SER A 89 -9.71 -9.07 24.04
C SER A 89 -8.35 -8.39 24.21
N ASP A 90 -7.61 -8.81 25.24
CA ASP A 90 -6.24 -8.35 25.47
C ASP A 90 -5.26 -8.93 24.43
N ALA A 91 -5.75 -9.23 23.22
CA ALA A 91 -4.97 -9.31 21.99
C ALA A 91 -4.47 -7.90 21.61
N GLU A 92 -3.49 -7.45 22.39
CA GLU A 92 -2.23 -6.82 21.99
C GLU A 92 -2.17 -6.11 20.62
N GLY A 93 -1.60 -4.90 20.53
CA GLY A 93 -0.94 -4.12 21.58
C GLY A 93 -0.89 -2.64 21.22
N ASP A 94 -0.21 -1.85 22.05
CA ASP A 94 0.14 -0.47 21.67
C ASP A 94 0.99 -0.53 20.38
N PRO A 95 0.66 0.21 19.30
CA PRO A 95 1.54 0.31 18.12
C PRO A 95 2.92 0.95 18.40
N ASP A 96 3.17 1.43 19.62
CA ASP A 96 4.50 1.83 20.09
C ASP A 96 5.24 0.71 20.85
N CYS A 97 4.56 -0.39 21.17
CA CYS A 97 5.17 -1.61 21.68
C CYS A 97 5.89 -2.32 20.53
N PRO A 98 7.20 -2.61 20.64
CA PRO A 98 7.92 -3.33 19.61
C PRO A 98 7.48 -4.79 19.53
N SER A 99 7.56 -5.34 18.33
CA SER A 99 7.45 -6.78 18.07
C SER A 99 8.52 -7.55 18.89
N GLN A 100 8.20 -8.78 19.30
CA GLN A 100 8.98 -9.50 20.30
C GLN A 100 10.45 -9.70 19.88
N GLY A 101 11.38 -9.22 20.72
CA GLY A 101 12.82 -9.33 20.47
C GLY A 101 13.38 -8.24 19.53
N TYR A 102 12.65 -7.16 19.34
CA TYR A 102 13.13 -5.91 18.74
C TYR A 102 13.09 -4.75 19.76
N SER A 103 13.80 -3.66 19.44
CA SER A 103 13.79 -2.40 20.18
C SER A 103 12.60 -1.54 19.79
N SER A 104 12.15 -0.65 20.68
CA SER A 104 11.15 0.37 20.30
C SER A 104 11.75 1.37 19.31
N ILE A 105 10.90 1.88 18.41
CA ILE A 105 11.31 2.92 17.46
C ILE A 105 11.86 4.14 18.19
N GLU A 106 11.26 4.57 19.31
CA GLU A 106 11.76 5.72 20.07
C GLU A 106 13.19 5.51 20.60
N PHE A 107 13.55 4.29 21.01
CA PHE A 107 14.93 3.98 21.44
C PHE A 107 15.91 4.08 20.26
N ALA A 108 15.52 3.59 19.07
CA ALA A 108 16.29 3.77 17.85
C ALA A 108 16.45 5.26 17.47
N LEU A 109 15.39 6.07 17.54
CA LEU A 109 15.47 7.52 17.29
C LEU A 109 16.44 8.21 18.27
N GLN A 110 16.44 7.82 19.55
CA GLN A 110 17.41 8.33 20.53
C GLN A 110 18.86 7.93 20.24
N ALA A 111 19.10 6.73 19.69
CA ALA A 111 20.43 6.31 19.27
C ALA A 111 20.93 7.13 18.07
N LEU A 112 20.07 7.33 17.06
CA LEU A 112 20.39 8.14 15.88
C LEU A 112 20.69 9.61 16.24
N ARG A 113 19.90 10.21 17.16
CA ARG A 113 20.17 11.57 17.70
C ARG A 113 21.53 11.68 18.41
N LYS A 114 22.12 10.56 18.87
CA LYS A 114 23.45 10.48 19.48
C LYS A 114 24.56 10.10 18.48
N GLY A 115 24.25 10.01 17.18
CA GLY A 115 25.21 9.59 16.14
C GLY A 115 25.53 8.10 16.13
N LYS A 116 24.77 7.25 16.85
CA LYS A 116 24.94 5.80 16.80
C LYS A 116 24.24 5.19 15.59
N PHE A 117 24.64 3.96 15.25
CA PHE A 117 23.90 3.10 14.33
C PHE A 117 22.57 2.61 14.91
N VAL A 118 21.68 2.18 14.01
CA VAL A 118 20.50 1.33 14.21
C VAL A 118 20.51 0.25 13.13
N ILE A 119 20.07 -0.96 13.45
CA ILE A 119 19.79 -2.01 12.46
C ILE A 119 18.30 -2.00 12.17
N VAL A 120 17.92 -1.88 10.90
CA VAL A 120 16.54 -2.10 10.43
C VAL A 120 16.50 -3.40 9.65
N VAL A 121 15.58 -4.30 10.02
CA VAL A 121 15.28 -5.52 9.27
C VAL A 121 13.91 -5.44 8.61
N ASP A 122 13.72 -6.13 7.49
CA ASP A 122 12.38 -6.50 7.06
C ASP A 122 11.80 -7.63 7.94
N ASP A 123 10.50 -7.90 7.78
CA ASP A 123 9.71 -8.78 8.65
C ASP A 123 8.83 -9.72 7.80
N GLU A 124 9.03 -9.76 6.48
CA GLU A 124 8.31 -10.67 5.58
C GLU A 124 8.96 -12.06 5.59
N ASN A 125 8.13 -13.10 5.47
CA ASN A 125 8.55 -14.50 5.62
C ASN A 125 9.50 -14.93 4.49
N GLY A 126 10.82 -14.88 4.72
CA GLY A 126 11.84 -15.27 3.73
C GLY A 126 13.26 -14.99 4.21
N ASP A 127 14.13 -14.65 3.26
CA ASP A 127 15.52 -14.23 3.53
C ASP A 127 15.54 -12.81 4.10
N VAL A 128 15.50 -12.70 5.43
CA VAL A 128 15.44 -11.41 6.16
C VAL A 128 16.67 -10.55 5.86
N GLU A 129 16.50 -9.41 5.19
CA GLU A 129 17.56 -8.43 4.98
C GLU A 129 17.59 -7.39 6.11
N GLY A 130 18.76 -7.18 6.69
CA GLY A 130 19.01 -6.05 7.58
C GLY A 130 20.07 -5.08 7.06
N ASN A 131 19.84 -3.80 7.30
CA ASN A 131 20.78 -2.72 6.99
C ASN A 131 21.24 -2.01 8.27
N LEU A 132 22.54 -1.75 8.37
CA LEU A 132 23.10 -0.77 9.32
C LEU A 132 22.78 0.63 8.80
N ILE A 133 22.17 1.47 9.64
CA ILE A 133 21.72 2.82 9.31
C ILE A 133 22.24 3.82 10.36
N MET A 134 22.74 4.97 9.91
CA MET A 134 23.01 6.14 10.78
C MET A 134 22.71 7.46 10.07
N ALA A 135 22.73 8.55 10.82
CA ALA A 135 22.60 9.91 10.28
C ALA A 135 23.89 10.34 9.56
N ALA A 136 23.79 10.67 8.25
CA ALA A 136 24.94 11.06 7.43
C ALA A 136 25.65 12.32 7.98
N THR A 137 24.91 13.24 8.59
CA THR A 137 25.43 14.47 9.21
C THR A 137 26.28 14.23 10.46
N LEU A 138 26.20 13.03 11.06
CA LEU A 138 26.92 12.66 12.29
C LEU A 138 27.99 11.59 12.04
N THR A 139 28.21 11.20 10.79
CA THR A 139 29.14 10.14 10.39
C THR A 139 30.61 10.56 10.54
N SER A 140 31.43 9.67 11.10
CA SER A 140 32.89 9.79 11.13
C SER A 140 33.59 8.71 10.29
N PRO A 141 34.91 8.85 10.02
CA PRO A 141 35.70 7.80 9.37
C PRO A 141 35.69 6.46 10.13
N LYS A 142 35.50 6.46 11.46
CA LYS A 142 35.40 5.23 12.25
C LYS A 142 34.08 4.51 12.00
N ASP A 143 33.00 5.26 11.85
CA ASP A 143 31.67 4.69 11.62
C ASP A 143 31.56 4.12 10.21
N ILE A 144 32.12 4.81 9.20
CA ILE A 144 32.27 4.24 7.86
C ILE A 144 33.17 3.00 7.88
N ALA A 145 34.27 2.99 8.63
CA ALA A 145 35.09 1.78 8.76
C ALA A 145 34.32 0.62 9.41
N PHE A 146 33.47 0.89 10.40
CA PHE A 146 32.59 -0.10 11.02
C PHE A 146 31.52 -0.62 10.04
N LEU A 147 30.89 0.27 9.27
CA LEU A 147 29.87 -0.07 8.28
C LEU A 147 30.47 -0.83 7.08
N ILE A 148 31.68 -0.51 6.65
CA ILE A 148 32.42 -1.31 5.64
C ILE A 148 32.77 -2.68 6.21
N LYS A 149 33.21 -2.76 7.47
CA LYS A 149 33.62 -4.03 8.07
C LYS A 149 32.44 -4.99 8.21
N ASN A 150 31.30 -4.53 8.72
CA ASN A 150 30.15 -5.40 9.03
C ASN A 150 29.07 -5.44 7.94
N GLY A 151 29.22 -4.64 6.89
CA GLY A 151 28.29 -4.58 5.76
C GLY A 151 28.88 -5.09 4.45
N SER A 152 28.12 -4.97 3.36
CA SER A 152 28.54 -5.36 2.00
C SER A 152 29.64 -4.49 1.39
N GLY A 153 30.10 -3.46 2.10
CA GLY A 153 31.05 -2.46 1.60
C GLY A 153 30.44 -1.42 0.65
N ILE A 154 29.18 -1.60 0.22
CA ILE A 154 28.42 -0.64 -0.58
C ILE A 154 27.87 0.45 0.34
N VAL A 155 28.62 1.54 0.48
CA VAL A 155 28.23 2.71 1.28
C VAL A 155 27.16 3.50 0.51
N SER A 156 25.90 3.28 0.87
CA SER A 156 24.75 3.95 0.26
C SER A 156 24.32 5.17 1.08
N VAL A 157 23.72 6.17 0.44
CA VAL A 157 23.25 7.39 1.10
C VAL A 157 21.80 7.65 0.70
N GLY A 158 20.85 7.52 1.63
CA GLY A 158 19.44 7.82 1.36
C GLY A 158 19.21 9.33 1.32
N MET A 159 18.64 9.84 0.22
CA MET A 159 18.47 11.28 -0.02
C MET A 159 17.09 11.58 -0.60
N LYS A 160 16.52 12.73 -0.20
CA LYS A 160 15.29 13.25 -0.82
C LYS A 160 15.54 13.73 -2.25
N LYS A 161 14.47 13.72 -3.06
CA LYS A 161 14.48 14.18 -4.46
C LYS A 161 15.05 15.59 -4.60
N GLU A 162 14.69 16.53 -3.73
CA GLU A 162 15.14 17.92 -3.80
C GLU A 162 16.66 18.06 -3.58
N ASP A 163 17.24 17.24 -2.69
CA ASP A 163 18.68 17.22 -2.46
C ASP A 163 19.44 16.59 -3.65
N LEU A 164 18.87 15.55 -4.29
CA LEU A 164 19.43 14.96 -5.50
C LEU A 164 19.37 15.93 -6.70
N GLU A 165 18.26 16.65 -6.87
CA GLU A 165 18.09 17.67 -7.92
C GLU A 165 19.06 18.85 -7.71
N ARG A 166 19.15 19.37 -6.47
CA ARG A 166 20.11 20.43 -6.07
C ARG A 166 21.56 20.04 -6.38
N LEU A 167 21.92 18.78 -6.17
CA LEU A 167 23.27 18.25 -6.43
C LEU A 167 23.46 17.70 -7.85
N SER A 168 22.43 17.76 -8.70
CA SER A 168 22.44 17.21 -10.06
C SER A 168 22.91 15.75 -10.10
N LEU A 169 22.28 14.91 -9.28
CA LEU A 169 22.53 13.48 -9.16
C LEU A 169 21.43 12.72 -9.91
N THR A 170 21.69 12.42 -11.18
CA THR A 170 20.74 11.70 -12.04
C THR A 170 20.65 10.23 -11.67
N LEU A 171 19.51 9.60 -11.98
CA LEU A 171 19.34 8.15 -11.82
C LEU A 171 20.34 7.38 -12.70
N MET A 172 20.79 6.22 -12.23
CA MET A 172 21.69 5.36 -13.00
C MET A 172 20.95 4.57 -14.08
N SER A 173 19.72 4.13 -13.79
CA SER A 173 18.78 3.57 -14.76
C SER A 173 17.41 4.21 -14.55
N PRO A 174 17.01 5.20 -15.36
CA PRO A 174 15.71 5.86 -15.23
C PRO A 174 14.53 4.93 -15.53
N GLU A 175 14.71 4.02 -16.50
CA GLU A 175 13.68 3.08 -16.98
C GLU A 175 13.19 2.15 -15.85
N MET A 176 14.11 1.72 -14.98
CA MET A 176 13.81 0.85 -13.83
C MET A 176 12.97 1.53 -12.74
N GLU A 177 12.83 2.87 -12.71
CA GLU A 177 11.95 3.54 -11.72
C GLU A 177 10.46 3.27 -12.01
N ASP A 178 10.09 3.16 -13.28
CA ASP A 178 8.72 2.89 -13.72
C ASP A 178 8.42 1.38 -13.85
N GLU A 179 9.43 0.55 -14.15
CA GLU A 179 9.27 -0.91 -14.30
C GLU A 179 9.26 -1.67 -12.96
N ASP A 180 10.09 -1.28 -11.98
CA ASP A 180 10.15 -1.94 -10.67
C ASP A 180 9.95 -0.95 -9.51
N SER A 181 8.68 -0.78 -9.13
CA SER A 181 8.29 0.02 -7.95
C SER A 181 8.84 -0.50 -6.61
N SER A 182 9.28 -1.77 -6.55
CA SER A 182 9.81 -2.41 -5.34
C SER A 182 11.32 -2.27 -5.19
N ALA A 183 12.08 -2.08 -6.28
CA ALA A 183 13.54 -1.93 -6.25
C ALA A 183 14.01 -0.58 -5.64
N PRO A 184 15.19 -0.52 -4.99
CA PRO A 184 15.81 0.73 -4.57
C PRO A 184 16.34 1.53 -5.78
N THR A 185 16.07 2.84 -5.80
CA THR A 185 16.37 3.69 -6.95
C THR A 185 17.76 4.33 -6.81
N PHE A 186 18.75 3.77 -7.50
CA PHE A 186 20.14 4.24 -7.49
C PHE A 186 20.36 5.47 -8.39
N THR A 187 21.19 6.41 -7.91
CA THR A 187 21.77 7.49 -8.72
C THR A 187 23.20 7.16 -9.15
N ILE A 188 23.77 7.99 -10.02
CA ILE A 188 25.20 7.96 -10.34
C ILE A 188 26.05 8.04 -9.06
N THR A 189 27.10 7.21 -8.97
CA THR A 189 27.99 7.21 -7.80
C THR A 189 28.86 8.46 -7.76
N VAL A 190 29.30 8.83 -6.56
CA VAL A 190 30.06 10.08 -6.33
C VAL A 190 31.17 9.94 -5.31
N ASP A 191 32.15 10.84 -5.42
CA ASP A 191 33.11 11.18 -4.37
C ASP A 191 33.15 12.71 -4.21
N ALA A 192 33.40 13.22 -3.00
CA ALA A 192 33.76 14.62 -2.82
C ALA A 192 35.08 14.94 -3.56
N LYS A 193 35.19 16.12 -4.18
CA LYS A 193 36.41 16.59 -4.86
C LYS A 193 37.51 17.05 -3.90
N SER A 194 37.11 17.57 -2.74
CA SER A 194 37.98 18.19 -1.73
C SER A 194 38.02 17.34 -0.47
N GLY A 195 39.18 17.30 0.20
CA GLY A 195 39.37 16.50 1.41
C GLY A 195 39.43 14.98 1.17
N THR A 196 39.54 14.54 -0.09
CA THR A 196 39.63 13.14 -0.51
C THR A 196 40.88 12.88 -1.34
N SER A 197 41.27 11.61 -1.43
CA SER A 197 42.37 11.10 -2.23
C SER A 197 41.83 10.29 -3.41
N THR A 198 41.72 8.97 -3.27
CA THR A 198 41.17 8.03 -4.25
C THR A 198 39.66 7.85 -4.15
N GLY A 199 39.03 8.29 -3.05
CA GLY A 199 37.60 8.08 -2.80
C GLY A 199 37.27 6.80 -2.02
N VAL A 200 38.13 5.78 -2.06
CA VAL A 200 37.83 4.43 -1.53
C VAL A 200 37.95 4.31 0.00
N SER A 201 38.82 5.13 0.61
CA SER A 201 39.15 5.02 2.05
C SER A 201 37.93 5.29 2.93
N ALA A 202 37.92 4.78 4.16
CA ALA A 202 36.85 5.07 5.11
C ALA A 202 36.76 6.57 5.46
N SER A 203 37.88 7.29 5.42
CA SER A 203 37.91 8.74 5.61
C SER A 203 37.39 9.50 4.38
N ASP A 204 37.73 9.03 3.17
CA ASP A 204 37.31 9.64 1.92
C ASP A 204 35.78 9.48 1.74
N ARG A 205 35.27 8.27 2.00
CA ARG A 205 33.81 8.01 1.97
C ARG A 205 33.06 8.76 3.07
N ALA A 206 33.62 8.89 4.28
CA ALA A 206 33.03 9.75 5.31
C ALA A 206 32.96 11.22 4.87
N MET A 207 34.02 11.75 4.22
CA MET A 207 34.02 13.10 3.66
C MET A 207 32.96 13.27 2.56
N THR A 208 32.80 12.28 1.68
CA THR A 208 31.74 12.27 0.65
C THR A 208 30.34 12.24 1.27
N VAL A 209 30.09 11.40 2.27
CA VAL A 209 28.80 11.30 2.99
C VAL A 209 28.46 12.61 3.70
N LEU A 210 29.43 13.20 4.41
CA LEU A 210 29.26 14.52 5.05
C LEU A 210 28.98 15.62 4.03
N SER A 211 29.68 15.61 2.89
CA SER A 211 29.47 16.57 1.80
C SER A 211 28.07 16.45 1.18
N LEU A 212 27.60 15.22 0.90
CA LEU A 212 26.23 14.95 0.44
C LEU A 212 25.18 15.44 1.45
N SER A 213 25.48 15.30 2.74
CA SER A 213 24.63 15.79 3.82
C SER A 213 24.65 17.32 4.00
N SER A 214 25.50 18.08 3.31
CA SER A 214 25.55 19.54 3.44
C SER A 214 24.44 20.25 2.64
N LEU A 215 23.86 21.30 3.25
CA LEU A 215 22.97 22.26 2.58
C LEU A 215 23.71 23.17 1.59
N GLU A 216 24.98 23.45 1.85
CA GLU A 216 25.79 24.41 1.08
C GLU A 216 26.48 23.77 -0.12
N ALA A 217 26.55 22.43 -0.15
CA ALA A 217 27.16 21.67 -1.22
C ALA A 217 26.46 21.90 -2.57
N LYS A 218 27.26 21.90 -3.63
CA LYS A 218 26.88 22.18 -5.01
C LYS A 218 27.22 21.00 -5.91
N PRO A 219 26.65 20.89 -7.12
CA PRO A 219 26.99 19.84 -8.07
C PRO A 219 28.50 19.73 -8.34
N ASP A 220 29.20 20.86 -8.34
CA ASP A 220 30.64 20.95 -8.59
C ASP A 220 31.53 20.46 -7.44
N ASP A 221 31.00 20.20 -6.25
CA ASP A 221 31.80 19.66 -5.14
C ASP A 221 32.07 18.15 -5.28
N PHE A 222 31.45 17.50 -6.28
CA PHE A 222 31.49 16.03 -6.46
C PHE A 222 32.11 15.59 -7.79
N ARG A 223 32.90 14.51 -7.74
CA ARG A 223 33.32 13.70 -8.89
C ARG A 223 32.24 12.68 -9.21
N ARG A 224 32.10 12.33 -10.49
CA ARG A 224 31.16 11.34 -11.04
C ARG A 224 31.93 10.53 -12.10
N PRO A 225 31.99 9.18 -12.03
CA PRO A 225 31.56 8.33 -10.92
C PRO A 225 32.43 8.52 -9.66
N GLY A 226 32.09 7.79 -8.59
CA GLY A 226 32.88 7.65 -7.36
C GLY A 226 32.48 6.41 -6.55
N HIS A 227 32.71 6.42 -5.24
CA HIS A 227 32.64 5.22 -4.38
C HIS A 227 31.53 5.24 -3.31
N VAL A 228 30.70 6.28 -3.28
CA VAL A 228 29.46 6.36 -2.49
C VAL A 228 28.25 6.32 -3.43
N PHE A 229 27.18 5.67 -2.99
CA PHE A 229 25.99 5.34 -3.79
C PHE A 229 24.75 6.11 -3.28
N PRO A 230 24.42 7.30 -3.81
CA PRO A 230 23.22 8.00 -3.38
C PRO A 230 21.97 7.31 -3.91
N LEU A 231 20.98 7.13 -3.04
CA LEU A 231 19.70 6.48 -3.29
C LEU A 231 18.58 7.51 -3.19
N LYS A 232 17.63 7.45 -4.13
CA LYS A 232 16.43 8.30 -4.12
C LYS A 232 15.37 7.73 -3.16
N TYR A 233 15.03 8.52 -2.15
CA TYR A 233 13.86 8.32 -1.30
C TYR A 233 12.57 8.52 -2.10
N ARG A 234 11.62 7.59 -2.02
CA ARG A 234 10.26 7.79 -2.55
C ARG A 234 9.38 8.54 -1.54
N ASP A 235 8.78 9.66 -1.99
CA ASP A 235 7.87 10.46 -1.15
C ASP A 235 6.69 9.64 -0.62
N GLY A 236 6.50 9.67 0.70
CA GLY A 236 5.63 8.75 1.44
C GLY A 236 6.44 7.81 2.34
N GLY A 237 7.69 7.49 2.00
CA GLY A 237 8.59 6.66 2.79
C GLY A 237 8.08 5.22 2.92
N VAL A 238 8.28 4.59 4.08
CA VAL A 238 7.89 3.20 4.35
C VAL A 238 6.39 2.93 4.20
N LEU A 239 5.58 3.99 4.19
CA LEU A 239 4.14 3.91 3.95
C LEU A 239 3.76 3.81 2.47
N ARG A 240 4.70 4.03 1.56
CA ARG A 240 4.55 3.89 0.10
C ARG A 240 5.44 2.79 -0.47
N ARG A 241 6.66 2.63 0.04
CA ARG A 241 7.56 1.51 -0.25
C ARG A 241 8.19 1.03 1.04
N ALA A 242 7.87 -0.18 1.46
CA ALA A 242 8.55 -0.85 2.58
C ALA A 242 9.96 -1.29 2.14
N GLY A 243 10.94 -0.39 2.19
CA GLY A 243 12.34 -0.70 1.91
C GLY A 243 13.32 0.09 2.78
N HIS A 244 14.55 -0.41 2.93
CA HIS A 244 15.55 0.15 3.85
C HIS A 244 15.99 1.58 3.46
N THR A 245 15.94 1.93 2.17
CA THR A 245 16.14 3.31 1.69
C THR A 245 15.16 4.27 2.35
N GLU A 246 13.86 4.01 2.20
CA GLU A 246 12.78 4.79 2.81
C GLU A 246 12.87 4.78 4.34
N ALA A 247 13.09 3.60 4.95
CA ALA A 247 13.22 3.45 6.40
C ALA A 247 14.36 4.30 6.96
N SER A 248 15.51 4.32 6.29
CA SER A 248 16.68 5.06 6.75
C SER A 248 16.46 6.58 6.78
N VAL A 249 15.74 7.13 5.79
CA VAL A 249 15.43 8.56 5.70
C VAL A 249 14.25 8.93 6.61
N ASP A 250 13.24 8.07 6.71
CA ASP A 250 12.11 8.25 7.64
C ASP A 250 12.58 8.30 9.08
N LEU A 251 13.51 7.43 9.48
CA LEU A 251 14.12 7.47 10.81
C LEU A 251 14.86 8.80 11.06
N MET A 252 15.50 9.42 10.05
CA MET A 252 16.08 10.76 10.22
C MET A 252 15.00 11.82 10.45
N ILE A 253 13.91 11.78 9.67
CA ILE A 253 12.79 12.71 9.79
C ILE A 253 12.16 12.61 11.18
N LEU A 254 11.86 11.40 11.65
CA LEU A 254 11.30 11.14 12.98
C LEU A 254 12.28 11.48 14.12
N ALA A 255 13.59 11.33 13.89
CA ALA A 255 14.62 11.74 14.84
C ALA A 255 14.73 13.27 14.96
N GLY A 256 14.15 14.05 14.05
CA GLY A 256 14.34 15.50 13.95
C GLY A 256 15.70 15.89 13.36
N LEU A 257 16.32 14.97 12.61
CA LEU A 257 17.61 15.14 11.95
C LEU A 257 17.40 15.52 10.48
N ARG A 258 18.49 15.96 9.82
CA ARG A 258 18.47 16.21 8.37
C ARG A 258 18.15 14.91 7.63
N PRO A 259 17.24 14.90 6.62
CA PRO A 259 16.78 13.68 5.94
C PRO A 259 17.80 13.13 4.94
N VAL A 260 19.02 12.88 5.43
CA VAL A 260 20.12 12.23 4.70
C VAL A 260 20.71 11.17 5.63
N SER A 261 20.59 9.92 5.23
CA SER A 261 21.09 8.74 5.95
C SER A 261 22.30 8.15 5.25
N VAL A 262 23.12 7.36 5.96
CA VAL A 262 24.05 6.40 5.34
C VAL A 262 23.63 5.00 5.76
N LEU A 263 23.66 4.06 4.81
CA LEU A 263 23.23 2.68 5.00
C LEU A 263 24.05 1.66 4.20
N SER A 264 24.07 0.43 4.70
CA SER A 264 24.60 -0.76 4.01
C SER A 264 23.91 -2.02 4.53
N ALA A 265 23.60 -2.94 3.62
CA ALA A 265 23.20 -4.31 3.95
C ALA A 265 24.30 -4.99 4.79
N ILE A 266 23.89 -5.84 5.75
CA ILE A 266 24.76 -6.57 6.68
C ILE A 266 25.09 -7.94 6.08
N LEU A 267 26.36 -8.31 6.07
CA LEU A 267 26.83 -9.63 5.61
C LEU A 267 27.40 -10.45 6.76
N ASP A 268 27.22 -11.77 6.69
CA ASP A 268 27.93 -12.68 7.58
C ASP A 268 29.43 -12.64 7.26
N GLN A 269 30.24 -12.39 8.28
CA GLN A 269 31.70 -12.24 8.17
C GLN A 269 32.44 -13.57 7.95
N GLY A 270 31.77 -14.71 8.13
CA GLY A 270 32.36 -16.04 7.94
C GLY A 270 32.43 -16.47 6.48
N ASP A 271 31.38 -16.18 5.69
CA ASP A 271 31.25 -16.63 4.30
C ASP A 271 30.87 -15.54 3.28
N GLY A 272 30.50 -14.33 3.74
CA GLY A 272 30.08 -13.22 2.88
C GLY A 272 28.63 -13.30 2.38
N SER A 273 27.82 -14.23 2.90
CA SER A 273 26.39 -14.30 2.62
C SER A 273 25.60 -13.18 3.32
N MET A 274 24.32 -13.01 2.97
CA MET A 274 23.43 -12.06 3.67
C MET A 274 23.27 -12.48 5.13
N ALA A 275 23.43 -11.54 6.07
CA ALA A 275 23.42 -11.86 7.48
C ALA A 275 22.04 -12.32 7.96
N SER A 276 21.97 -13.51 8.56
CA SER A 276 20.74 -14.04 9.16
C SER A 276 20.27 -13.20 10.38
N LEU A 277 18.96 -13.21 10.68
CA LEU A 277 18.41 -12.50 11.84
C LEU A 277 19.09 -12.86 13.18
N PRO A 278 19.45 -14.14 13.48
CA PRO A 278 20.26 -14.46 14.66
C PRO A 278 21.65 -13.81 14.66
N TYR A 279 22.33 -13.74 13.51
CA TYR A 279 23.60 -13.03 13.38
C TYR A 279 23.43 -11.54 13.67
N MET A 280 22.40 -10.90 13.09
CA MET A 280 22.12 -9.49 13.30
C MET A 280 21.76 -9.16 14.75
N LYS A 281 21.02 -10.03 15.45
CA LYS A 281 20.74 -9.89 16.90
C LYS A 281 21.99 -10.06 17.76
N LYS A 282 22.94 -10.92 17.36
CA LYS A 282 24.26 -11.02 18.00
C LYS A 282 25.07 -9.73 17.80
N LEU A 283 25.21 -9.25 16.56
CA LEU A 283 25.90 -8.00 16.22
C LEU A 283 25.33 -6.79 16.96
N ALA A 284 23.99 -6.70 17.04
CA ALA A 284 23.27 -5.68 17.80
C ALA A 284 23.66 -5.67 19.29
N THR A 285 23.74 -6.86 19.90
CA THR A 285 24.10 -7.05 21.31
C THR A 285 25.58 -6.74 21.57
N GLU A 286 26.48 -7.21 20.71
CA GLU A 286 27.94 -7.02 20.85
C GLU A 286 28.37 -5.55 20.71
N HIS A 287 27.59 -4.73 20.01
CA HIS A 287 27.92 -3.33 19.72
C HIS A 287 26.97 -2.28 20.31
N ASP A 288 25.99 -2.67 21.14
CA ASP A 288 24.97 -1.77 21.73
C ASP A 288 24.25 -0.92 20.65
N ILE A 289 23.78 -1.63 19.60
CA ILE A 289 23.06 -1.09 18.45
C ILE A 289 21.59 -1.54 18.54
N PRO A 290 20.61 -0.62 18.58
CA PRO A 290 19.19 -1.00 18.52
C PRO A 290 18.85 -1.71 17.22
N ILE A 291 18.11 -2.81 17.31
CA ILE A 291 17.53 -3.51 16.15
C ILE A 291 16.01 -3.32 16.14
N VAL A 292 15.45 -2.86 15.02
CA VAL A 292 14.01 -2.59 14.85
C VAL A 292 13.51 -3.26 13.57
N SER A 293 12.22 -3.63 13.53
CA SER A 293 11.61 -4.13 12.30
C SER A 293 10.94 -3.02 11.50
N LEU A 294 10.90 -3.22 10.18
CA LEU A 294 10.25 -2.34 9.23
C LEU A 294 8.73 -2.23 9.50
N THR A 295 8.11 -3.34 9.92
CA THR A 295 6.70 -3.39 10.34
C THR A 295 6.43 -2.45 11.51
N ASP A 296 7.30 -2.42 12.52
CA ASP A 296 7.15 -1.55 13.68
C ASP A 296 7.34 -0.07 13.30
N LEU A 297 8.25 0.24 12.38
CA LEU A 297 8.41 1.59 11.84
C LEU A 297 7.16 2.05 11.06
N ILE A 298 6.58 1.17 10.25
CA ILE A 298 5.31 1.41 9.54
C ILE A 298 4.17 1.68 10.54
N ARG A 299 4.01 0.84 11.58
CA ARG A 299 3.02 1.03 12.66
C ARG A 299 3.22 2.37 13.38
N TYR A 300 4.45 2.67 13.79
CA TYR A 300 4.81 3.89 14.51
C TYR A 300 4.50 5.16 13.71
N ARG A 301 4.78 5.17 12.39
CA ARG A 301 4.41 6.27 11.48
C ARG A 301 2.91 6.38 11.26
N ARG A 302 2.20 5.28 10.98
CA ARG A 302 0.73 5.28 10.75
C ARG A 302 -0.07 5.89 11.92
N LYS A 303 0.41 5.70 13.16
CA LYS A 303 -0.16 6.30 14.38
C LYS A 303 -0.01 7.83 14.45
N ARG A 304 1.08 8.38 13.89
CA ARG A 304 1.54 9.78 14.12
C ARG A 304 1.33 10.70 12.93
N ASP A 305 1.53 10.20 11.72
CA ASP A 305 1.49 11.01 10.51
C ASP A 305 0.05 11.31 10.09
N LYS A 306 -0.27 12.57 9.76
CA LYS A 306 -1.57 12.92 9.17
C LYS A 306 -1.56 12.56 7.68
N LEU A 307 -2.00 11.35 7.36
CA LEU A 307 -2.01 10.75 6.02
C LEU A 307 -3.22 11.15 5.17
N VAL A 308 -4.29 11.64 5.80
CA VAL A 308 -5.50 12.11 5.11
C VAL A 308 -5.69 13.63 5.19
N GLU A 309 -6.27 14.19 4.14
CA GLU A 309 -6.66 15.59 4.04
C GLU A 309 -8.14 15.67 3.65
N ARG A 310 -8.96 16.35 4.45
CA ARG A 310 -10.37 16.61 4.13
C ARG A 310 -10.44 17.70 3.06
N ILE A 311 -10.89 17.36 1.86
CA ILE A 311 -10.91 18.27 0.70
C ILE A 311 -12.21 19.08 0.64
N THR A 312 -13.36 18.44 0.83
CA THR A 312 -14.67 19.09 0.75
C THR A 312 -15.73 18.33 1.53
N VAL A 313 -16.84 19.01 1.83
CA VAL A 313 -18.03 18.43 2.47
C VAL A 313 -19.27 18.92 1.70
N SER A 314 -20.18 18.01 1.38
CA SER A 314 -21.43 18.33 0.65
C SER A 314 -22.63 17.53 1.17
N ARG A 315 -23.83 18.08 1.00
CA ARG A 315 -25.07 17.31 1.19
C ARG A 315 -25.23 16.32 0.03
N LEU A 316 -25.41 15.05 0.36
CA LEU A 316 -25.67 13.99 -0.59
C LEU A 316 -27.04 13.33 -0.30
N PRO A 317 -28.09 13.69 -1.03
CA PRO A 317 -29.33 12.91 -1.08
C PRO A 317 -29.05 11.56 -1.78
N THR A 318 -29.51 10.47 -1.18
CA THR A 318 -29.35 9.09 -1.69
C THR A 318 -30.69 8.36 -1.66
N LYS A 319 -30.77 7.15 -2.23
CA LYS A 319 -31.98 6.31 -2.16
C LYS A 319 -32.37 5.92 -0.72
N TRP A 320 -31.40 5.87 0.19
CA TRP A 320 -31.61 5.56 1.60
C TRP A 320 -31.99 6.78 2.43
N GLY A 321 -31.51 7.97 2.06
CA GLY A 321 -31.79 9.21 2.78
C GLY A 321 -30.74 10.29 2.56
N LEU A 322 -30.74 11.31 3.42
CA LEU A 322 -29.82 12.45 3.33
C LEU A 322 -28.59 12.27 4.24
N PHE A 323 -27.41 12.32 3.62
CA PHE A 323 -26.11 12.22 4.28
C PHE A 323 -25.26 13.48 4.05
N GLN A 324 -24.26 13.69 4.90
CA GLN A 324 -23.13 14.59 4.65
C GLN A 324 -21.97 13.76 4.07
N ALA A 325 -21.57 14.07 2.83
CA ALA A 325 -20.47 13.44 2.12
C ALA A 325 -19.17 14.23 2.36
N TYR A 326 -18.21 13.62 3.04
CA TYR A 326 -16.87 14.15 3.29
C TYR A 326 -15.89 13.50 2.32
N CYS A 327 -15.25 14.28 1.45
CA CYS A 327 -14.16 13.80 0.59
C CYS A 327 -12.81 13.93 1.30
N TYR A 328 -12.03 12.86 1.28
CA TYR A 328 -10.71 12.76 1.88
C TYR A 328 -9.68 12.31 0.86
N ARG A 329 -8.66 13.13 0.61
CA ARG A 329 -7.51 12.75 -0.21
C ARG A 329 -6.44 12.11 0.67
N SER A 330 -5.98 10.93 0.27
CA SER A 330 -4.77 10.31 0.81
C SER A 330 -3.53 11.05 0.29
N LYS A 331 -2.58 11.35 1.18
CA LYS A 331 -1.31 12.00 0.85
C LYS A 331 -0.23 11.05 0.31
N LEU A 332 -0.48 9.74 0.36
CA LEU A 332 0.50 8.72 -0.07
C LEU A 332 0.45 8.48 -1.58
N ASP A 333 -0.77 8.44 -2.12
CA ASP A 333 -1.10 8.03 -3.50
C ASP A 333 -2.05 9.01 -4.22
N GLY A 334 -2.60 10.00 -3.50
CA GLY A 334 -3.57 10.95 -4.03
C GLY A 334 -5.01 10.40 -4.09
N THR A 335 -5.27 9.18 -3.63
CA THR A 335 -6.59 8.55 -3.76
C THR A 335 -7.64 9.30 -2.93
N GLU A 336 -8.70 9.73 -3.60
CA GLU A 336 -9.88 10.32 -2.97
C GLU A 336 -10.83 9.23 -2.46
N ASN A 337 -11.06 9.26 -1.16
CA ASN A 337 -11.96 8.40 -0.39
C ASN A 337 -13.15 9.22 0.10
N ILE A 338 -14.27 8.58 0.42
CA ILE A 338 -15.49 9.28 0.87
C ILE A 338 -15.99 8.70 2.19
N ALA A 339 -16.47 9.57 3.08
CA ALA A 339 -17.24 9.19 4.25
C ALA A 339 -18.63 9.83 4.21
N LEU A 340 -19.67 9.00 4.34
CA LEU A 340 -21.06 9.40 4.42
C LEU A 340 -21.49 9.41 5.88
N VAL A 341 -21.79 10.60 6.40
CA VAL A 341 -22.13 10.82 7.81
C VAL A 341 -23.62 11.15 7.93
N LYS A 342 -24.30 10.43 8.82
CA LYS A 342 -25.70 10.67 9.21
C LYS A 342 -25.75 11.28 10.61
N GLY A 343 -26.63 12.27 10.79
CA GLY A 343 -26.84 12.92 12.08
C GLY A 343 -25.64 13.74 12.57
N ASN A 344 -25.59 13.97 13.88
CA ASN A 344 -24.47 14.64 14.55
C ASN A 344 -23.65 13.60 15.35
N VAL A 345 -22.34 13.55 15.09
CA VAL A 345 -21.40 12.67 15.79
C VAL A 345 -21.22 13.10 17.26
N GLY A 346 -21.38 14.38 17.58
CA GLY A 346 -21.46 14.88 18.96
C GLY A 346 -20.17 14.64 19.75
N ASN A 347 -20.28 13.92 20.88
CA ASN A 347 -19.13 13.52 21.70
C ASN A 347 -18.23 12.45 21.05
N GLY A 348 -18.64 11.86 19.93
CA GLY A 348 -17.91 10.80 19.23
C GLY A 348 -18.12 9.40 19.81
N GLU A 349 -19.04 9.23 20.77
CA GLU A 349 -19.26 7.95 21.45
C GLU A 349 -20.47 7.20 20.90
N ASP A 350 -20.37 5.88 20.89
CA ASP A 350 -21.35 4.92 20.37
C ASP A 350 -21.87 5.29 18.97
N ILE A 351 -20.95 5.42 18.02
CA ILE A 351 -21.28 5.68 16.61
C ILE A 351 -21.47 4.36 15.89
N LEU A 352 -22.58 4.17 15.18
CA LEU A 352 -22.74 3.06 14.25
C LEU A 352 -21.86 3.29 13.02
N VAL A 353 -20.88 2.42 12.77
CA VAL A 353 -19.84 2.61 11.73
C VAL A 353 -19.76 1.42 10.79
N ARG A 354 -19.67 1.68 9.48
CA ARG A 354 -19.24 0.71 8.46
C ARG A 354 -17.97 1.22 7.79
N VAL A 355 -16.92 0.39 7.75
CA VAL A 355 -15.77 0.60 6.85
C VAL A 355 -15.93 -0.35 5.66
N HIS A 356 -16.38 0.21 4.54
CA HIS A 356 -16.60 -0.48 3.27
C HIS A 356 -15.35 -0.37 2.39
N SER A 357 -15.03 -1.43 1.66
CA SER A 357 -13.94 -1.48 0.68
C SER A 357 -14.54 -1.50 -0.72
N GLU A 358 -14.10 -0.60 -1.59
CA GLU A 358 -14.59 -0.47 -2.97
C GLU A 358 -14.64 -1.81 -3.71
N CYS A 359 -15.79 -2.11 -4.29
CA CYS A 359 -16.04 -3.29 -5.12
C CYS A 359 -16.93 -2.89 -6.30
N LEU A 360 -16.35 -2.29 -7.35
CA LEU A 360 -17.08 -1.76 -8.50
C LEU A 360 -18.10 -2.77 -9.08
N THR A 361 -17.71 -4.04 -9.19
CA THR A 361 -18.59 -5.10 -9.69
C THR A 361 -19.79 -5.37 -8.79
N GLY A 362 -19.65 -5.27 -7.47
CA GLY A 362 -20.72 -5.52 -6.51
C GLY A 362 -21.58 -4.28 -6.26
N ASP A 363 -20.92 -3.15 -6.00
CA ASP A 363 -21.53 -1.94 -5.47
C ASP A 363 -22.25 -1.12 -6.57
N ILE A 364 -21.74 -1.15 -7.81
CA ILE A 364 -22.29 -0.40 -8.94
C ILE A 364 -23.03 -1.32 -9.94
N PHE A 365 -22.46 -2.50 -10.23
CA PHE A 365 -23.03 -3.42 -11.23
C PHE A 365 -23.87 -4.57 -10.63
N GLY A 366 -24.05 -4.63 -9.30
CA GLY A 366 -24.93 -5.62 -8.65
C GLY A 366 -24.50 -7.07 -8.83
N SER A 367 -23.19 -7.35 -8.98
CA SER A 367 -22.70 -8.69 -9.28
C SER A 367 -23.00 -9.70 -8.19
N ALA A 368 -23.84 -10.70 -8.51
CA ALA A 368 -24.18 -11.82 -7.65
C ALA A 368 -22.99 -12.77 -7.33
N ARG A 369 -21.79 -12.55 -7.88
CA ARG A 369 -20.57 -13.28 -7.49
C ARG A 369 -20.03 -12.84 -6.11
N CYS A 370 -20.48 -11.72 -5.58
CA CYS A 370 -20.12 -11.25 -4.24
C CYS A 370 -21.31 -10.66 -3.48
N ASP A 371 -21.08 -10.37 -2.21
CA ASP A 371 -22.00 -9.81 -1.22
C ASP A 371 -21.80 -8.30 -1.01
N CYS A 372 -20.88 -7.66 -1.74
CA CYS A 372 -20.44 -6.29 -1.46
C CYS A 372 -21.56 -5.25 -1.56
N GLY A 373 -22.27 -5.19 -2.70
CA GLY A 373 -23.37 -4.23 -2.88
C GLY A 373 -24.46 -4.40 -1.81
N ASN A 374 -24.92 -5.63 -1.59
CA ASN A 374 -25.91 -5.94 -0.56
C ASN A 374 -25.46 -5.51 0.85
N GLN A 375 -24.16 -5.62 1.18
CA GLN A 375 -23.62 -5.15 2.46
C GLN A 375 -23.45 -3.62 2.53
N LEU A 376 -23.31 -2.93 1.40
CA LEU A 376 -23.34 -1.46 1.36
C LEU A 376 -24.76 -0.96 1.57
N ASP A 377 -25.72 -1.52 0.83
CA ASP A 377 -27.15 -1.21 0.92
C ASP A 377 -27.65 -1.37 2.36
N LEU A 378 -27.47 -2.55 2.97
CA LEU A 378 -27.89 -2.81 4.34
C LEU A 378 -27.19 -1.88 5.36
N ALA A 379 -25.91 -1.56 5.17
CA ALA A 379 -25.21 -0.64 6.07
C ALA A 379 -25.72 0.81 5.97
N MET A 380 -26.12 1.25 4.78
CA MET A 380 -26.74 2.57 4.57
C MET A 380 -28.15 2.62 5.18
N GLU A 381 -28.93 1.56 5.05
CA GLU A 381 -30.28 1.43 5.65
C GLU A 381 -30.23 1.44 7.17
N LEU A 382 -29.34 0.66 7.78
CA LEU A 382 -29.16 0.62 9.23
C LEU A 382 -28.73 1.99 9.79
N ILE A 383 -27.83 2.71 9.10
CA ILE A 383 -27.40 4.06 9.53
C ILE A 383 -28.51 5.10 9.33
N GLU A 384 -29.32 5.01 8.27
CA GLU A 384 -30.49 5.89 8.12
C GLU A 384 -31.48 5.66 9.28
N LYS A 385 -31.81 4.39 9.57
CA LYS A 385 -32.74 3.98 10.64
C LYS A 385 -32.26 4.41 12.03
N GLU A 386 -30.97 4.28 12.31
CA GLU A 386 -30.33 4.76 13.55
C GLU A 386 -30.34 6.31 13.64
N GLY A 387 -30.35 7.01 12.50
CA GLY A 387 -30.28 8.47 12.42
C GLY A 387 -28.92 9.07 12.79
N ARG A 388 -27.94 8.25 13.18
CA ARG A 388 -26.59 8.65 13.62
C ARG A 388 -25.56 7.58 13.27
N GLY A 389 -24.66 7.85 12.33
CA GLY A 389 -23.63 6.88 11.94
C GLY A 389 -22.73 7.33 10.80
N VAL A 390 -21.75 6.49 10.44
CA VAL A 390 -20.74 6.78 9.40
C VAL A 390 -20.49 5.55 8.52
N VAL A 391 -20.64 5.70 7.20
CA VAL A 391 -20.07 4.78 6.21
C VAL A 391 -18.79 5.39 5.65
N VAL A 392 -17.64 4.77 5.89
CA VAL A 392 -16.39 5.07 5.18
C VAL A 392 -16.30 4.14 3.97
N TYR A 393 -16.11 4.69 2.78
CA TYR A 393 -15.91 3.93 1.55
C TYR A 393 -14.47 4.15 1.07
N LEU A 394 -13.65 3.13 1.25
CA LEU A 394 -12.23 3.12 0.90
C LEU A 394 -12.03 2.70 -0.56
N ARG A 395 -11.50 3.63 -1.36
CA ARG A 395 -11.20 3.44 -2.79
C ARG A 395 -9.78 2.89 -2.97
N GLY A 396 -9.53 2.26 -4.11
CA GLY A 396 -8.31 1.49 -4.37
C GLY A 396 -8.33 0.08 -3.75
N HIS A 397 -9.34 -0.28 -2.96
CA HIS A 397 -9.46 -1.60 -2.33
C HIS A 397 -10.02 -2.70 -3.26
N GLU A 398 -10.31 -2.37 -4.54
CA GLU A 398 -10.88 -3.31 -5.49
C GLU A 398 -10.01 -4.57 -5.65
N GLY A 399 -10.65 -5.74 -5.72
CA GLY A 399 -10.00 -7.04 -5.75
C GLY A 399 -9.26 -7.42 -4.47
N ARG A 400 -9.41 -6.63 -3.38
CA ARG A 400 -8.54 -6.62 -2.17
C ARG A 400 -7.22 -5.88 -2.35
N GLY A 401 -7.21 -4.82 -3.15
CA GLY A 401 -6.03 -3.99 -3.42
C GLY A 401 -5.20 -4.42 -4.64
N ILE A 402 -5.55 -5.55 -5.28
CA ILE A 402 -4.92 -5.98 -6.55
C ILE A 402 -5.45 -5.23 -7.78
N GLY A 403 -6.57 -4.50 -7.64
CA GLY A 403 -7.22 -3.75 -8.70
C GLY A 403 -8.17 -4.57 -9.59
N LEU A 404 -8.97 -3.86 -10.39
CA LEU A 404 -10.06 -4.45 -11.18
C LEU A 404 -9.58 -5.46 -12.23
N GLY A 405 -8.51 -5.16 -12.96
CA GLY A 405 -7.99 -6.04 -14.01
C GLY A 405 -7.54 -7.40 -13.46
N HIS A 406 -6.81 -7.40 -12.34
CA HIS A 406 -6.37 -8.62 -11.67
C HIS A 406 -7.53 -9.40 -11.04
N LYS A 407 -8.52 -8.70 -10.46
CA LYS A 407 -9.76 -9.35 -9.97
C LYS A 407 -10.49 -10.12 -11.07
N LEU A 408 -10.59 -9.55 -12.28
CA LEU A 408 -11.23 -10.24 -13.42
C LEU A 408 -10.40 -11.43 -13.92
N ARG A 409 -9.06 -11.35 -13.91
CA ARG A 409 -8.20 -12.53 -14.17
C ARG A 409 -8.40 -13.63 -13.12
N ALA A 410 -8.46 -13.25 -11.84
CA ALA A 410 -8.71 -14.19 -10.74
C ALA A 410 -10.11 -14.82 -10.83
N TYR A 411 -11.11 -14.13 -11.42
CA TYR A 411 -12.42 -14.70 -11.72
C TYR A 411 -12.35 -15.79 -12.80
N ASN A 412 -11.56 -15.62 -13.86
CA ASN A 412 -11.38 -16.67 -14.88
C ASN A 412 -10.82 -17.96 -14.26
N LEU A 413 -9.76 -17.86 -13.45
CA LEU A 413 -9.19 -19.02 -12.71
C LEU A 413 -10.20 -19.64 -11.74
N GLN A 414 -11.07 -18.84 -11.11
CA GLN A 414 -12.13 -19.34 -10.24
C GLN A 414 -13.22 -20.10 -11.00
N ASP A 415 -13.55 -19.65 -12.22
CA ASP A 415 -14.47 -20.32 -13.14
C ASP A 415 -13.85 -21.64 -13.69
N GLU A 416 -12.52 -21.71 -13.80
CA GLU A 416 -11.74 -22.92 -14.09
C GLU A 416 -11.60 -23.87 -12.88
N GLY A 417 -12.11 -23.48 -11.70
CA GLY A 417 -12.22 -24.34 -10.53
C GLY A 417 -11.31 -23.96 -9.35
N HIS A 418 -10.51 -22.91 -9.44
CA HIS A 418 -9.66 -22.46 -8.32
C HIS A 418 -10.51 -21.71 -7.28
N ASP A 419 -10.04 -21.57 -6.04
CA ASP A 419 -10.62 -20.61 -5.09
C ASP A 419 -9.91 -19.24 -5.15
N THR A 420 -10.50 -18.21 -4.52
CA THR A 420 -9.95 -16.84 -4.57
C THR A 420 -8.52 -16.71 -4.01
N VAL A 421 -8.10 -17.59 -3.09
CA VAL A 421 -6.72 -17.59 -2.57
C VAL A 421 -5.78 -18.23 -3.58
N GLN A 422 -6.16 -19.39 -4.12
CA GLN A 422 -5.39 -20.11 -5.14
C GLN A 422 -5.17 -19.24 -6.40
N ALA A 423 -6.25 -18.63 -6.90
CA ALA A 423 -6.20 -17.75 -8.07
C ALA A 423 -5.29 -16.53 -7.86
N ASN A 424 -5.26 -15.93 -6.66
CA ASN A 424 -4.34 -14.84 -6.37
C ASN A 424 -2.88 -15.31 -6.31
N VAL A 425 -2.61 -16.43 -5.62
CA VAL A 425 -1.25 -16.99 -5.50
C VAL A 425 -0.67 -17.37 -6.87
N GLU A 426 -1.49 -17.98 -7.73
CA GLU A 426 -1.08 -18.36 -9.09
C GLU A 426 -0.82 -17.17 -10.01
N LEU A 427 -1.54 -16.06 -9.82
CA LEU A 427 -1.26 -14.79 -10.51
C LEU A 427 -0.06 -14.02 -9.92
N GLY A 428 0.61 -14.56 -8.88
CA GLY A 428 1.71 -13.88 -8.19
C GLY A 428 1.27 -12.70 -7.32
N LEU A 429 0.01 -12.69 -6.86
CA LEU A 429 -0.62 -11.56 -6.18
C LEU A 429 -0.84 -11.82 -4.68
N SER A 430 -0.75 -10.75 -3.89
CA SER A 430 -1.10 -10.74 -2.47
C SER A 430 -2.54 -11.22 -2.21
N ILE A 431 -2.73 -12.00 -1.15
CA ILE A 431 -4.05 -12.53 -0.74
C ILE A 431 -4.97 -11.40 -0.22
N ASP A 432 -4.39 -10.36 0.39
CA ASP A 432 -5.06 -9.14 0.84
C ASP A 432 -4.03 -8.02 1.01
N SER A 433 -4.13 -6.93 0.24
CA SER A 433 -3.26 -5.74 0.35
C SER A 433 -4.01 -4.48 0.78
N ARG A 434 -5.20 -4.64 1.39
CA ARG A 434 -6.07 -3.53 1.80
C ARG A 434 -5.55 -2.82 3.05
N GLU A 435 -5.63 -1.50 3.02
CA GLU A 435 -5.06 -0.64 4.06
C GLU A 435 -6.12 0.18 4.80
N TYR A 436 -6.43 -0.22 6.03
CA TYR A 436 -7.52 0.38 6.81
C TYR A 436 -7.10 1.59 7.66
N GLY A 437 -5.80 1.91 7.72
CA GLY A 437 -5.28 3.07 8.47
C GLY A 437 -5.83 4.42 7.97
N ILE A 438 -6.05 4.54 6.66
CA ILE A 438 -6.72 5.70 6.05
C ILE A 438 -8.15 5.86 6.61
N GLY A 439 -8.92 4.77 6.67
CA GLY A 439 -10.27 4.78 7.24
C GLY A 439 -10.29 5.12 8.73
N ALA A 440 -9.32 4.66 9.51
CA ALA A 440 -9.17 5.04 10.91
C ALA A 440 -8.91 6.55 11.06
N GLN A 441 -8.02 7.14 10.26
CA GLN A 441 -7.79 8.60 10.31
C GLN A 441 -9.02 9.40 9.84
N MET A 442 -9.77 8.93 8.84
CA MET A 442 -11.04 9.55 8.42
C MET A 442 -12.07 9.56 9.55
N LEU A 443 -12.30 8.42 10.23
CA LEU A 443 -13.21 8.32 11.38
C LEU A 443 -12.78 9.26 12.51
N ARG A 444 -11.48 9.34 12.80
CA ARG A 444 -10.94 10.23 13.84
C ARG A 444 -11.13 11.70 13.50
N ASP A 445 -10.92 12.10 12.24
CA ASP A 445 -11.09 13.47 11.76
C ASP A 445 -12.59 13.89 11.72
N ILE A 446 -13.50 12.94 11.45
CA ILE A 446 -14.97 13.12 11.60
C ILE A 446 -15.39 13.32 13.07
N GLY A 447 -14.56 12.88 14.03
CA GLY A 447 -14.78 13.03 15.47
C GLY A 447 -15.22 11.75 16.19
N VAL A 448 -15.17 10.59 15.54
CA VAL A 448 -15.47 9.30 16.17
C VAL A 448 -14.41 8.96 17.23
N ARG A 449 -14.85 8.36 18.34
CA ARG A 449 -14.03 7.87 19.46
C ARG A 449 -14.37 6.44 19.81
N THR A 450 -15.65 6.13 20.02
CA THR A 450 -16.13 4.75 20.21
C THR A 450 -17.19 4.40 19.18
N MET A 451 -17.20 3.14 18.72
CA MET A 451 -18.09 2.70 17.64
C MET A 451 -18.68 1.29 17.85
N ARG A 452 -19.92 1.11 17.39
CA ARG A 452 -20.49 -0.19 17.02
C ARG A 452 -20.12 -0.48 15.56
N LEU A 453 -19.31 -1.50 15.33
CA LEU A 453 -18.70 -1.74 14.01
C LEU A 453 -19.45 -2.80 13.19
N MET A 454 -19.95 -2.40 12.03
CA MET A 454 -20.64 -3.24 11.06
C MET A 454 -19.70 -4.15 10.26
N THR A 455 -19.39 -5.34 10.80
CA THR A 455 -18.43 -6.29 10.20
C THR A 455 -18.81 -7.77 10.39
N ASN A 456 -18.53 -8.58 9.38
CA ASN A 456 -18.62 -10.05 9.44
C ASN A 456 -17.28 -10.72 9.76
N ASN A 457 -16.21 -9.94 9.94
CA ASN A 457 -14.86 -10.44 10.20
C ASN A 457 -14.28 -9.70 11.43
N PRO A 458 -14.00 -10.40 12.55
CA PRO A 458 -13.47 -9.79 13.77
C PRO A 458 -11.97 -9.45 13.66
N ALA A 459 -11.20 -10.20 12.86
CA ALA A 459 -9.74 -10.02 12.75
C ALA A 459 -9.31 -8.77 11.96
N LYS A 460 -10.21 -8.17 11.16
CA LYS A 460 -9.90 -7.03 10.28
C LYS A 460 -9.58 -5.69 10.95
N PHE A 461 -9.82 -5.55 12.25
CA PHE A 461 -9.84 -4.24 12.92
C PHE A 461 -8.90 -4.16 14.14
N THR A 462 -7.80 -4.90 14.07
CA THR A 462 -6.66 -4.75 14.98
C THR A 462 -6.02 -3.34 14.84
N GLY A 463 -5.41 -2.84 15.92
CA GLY A 463 -4.67 -1.57 15.91
C GLY A 463 -5.50 -0.27 15.99
N LEU A 464 -6.84 -0.31 15.98
CA LEU A 464 -7.68 0.91 16.07
C LEU A 464 -7.43 1.75 17.33
N LYS A 465 -7.08 1.13 18.47
CA LYS A 465 -6.67 1.82 19.71
C LYS A 465 -5.58 2.87 19.46
N GLY A 466 -4.65 2.60 18.53
CA GLY A 466 -3.56 3.50 18.16
C GLY A 466 -4.01 4.86 17.62
N TYR A 467 -5.16 4.90 16.95
CA TYR A 467 -5.75 6.12 16.37
C TYR A 467 -6.68 6.85 17.35
N GLY A 468 -6.74 6.40 18.61
CA GLY A 468 -7.70 6.87 19.61
C GLY A 468 -9.14 6.43 19.32
N LEU A 469 -9.31 5.30 18.63
CA LEU A 469 -10.60 4.69 18.30
C LEU A 469 -10.78 3.39 19.07
N ALA A 470 -11.97 3.15 19.61
CA ALA A 470 -12.33 1.88 20.26
C ALA A 470 -13.60 1.30 19.65
N VAL A 471 -13.63 -0.02 19.47
CA VAL A 471 -14.84 -0.77 19.11
C VAL A 471 -15.49 -1.21 20.41
N VAL A 472 -16.73 -0.77 20.64
CA VAL A 472 -17.52 -1.07 21.86
C VAL A 472 -18.63 -2.10 21.61
N GLY A 473 -18.83 -2.47 20.35
CA GLY A 473 -19.73 -3.55 19.94
C GLY A 473 -19.55 -3.89 18.47
N ARG A 474 -20.06 -5.05 18.06
CA ARG A 474 -20.05 -5.50 16.67
C ARG A 474 -21.49 -5.66 16.20
N VAL A 475 -21.78 -5.19 14.99
CA VAL A 475 -23.06 -5.41 14.32
C VAL A 475 -22.79 -6.30 13.11
N PRO A 476 -23.43 -7.49 12.99
CA PRO A 476 -23.28 -8.33 11.81
C PRO A 476 -23.99 -7.69 10.61
N VAL A 477 -23.49 -7.93 9.40
CA VAL A 477 -24.08 -7.45 8.13
C VAL A 477 -24.39 -8.66 7.26
N VAL A 478 -25.36 -9.46 7.71
CA VAL A 478 -25.72 -10.71 7.01
C VAL A 478 -26.56 -10.36 5.78
N THR A 479 -26.20 -10.96 4.65
CA THR A 479 -26.86 -10.76 3.35
C THR A 479 -27.21 -12.13 2.75
N PRO A 480 -28.25 -12.24 1.91
CA PRO A 480 -28.65 -13.52 1.33
C PRO A 480 -27.51 -14.26 0.60
N ILE A 481 -27.43 -15.57 0.86
CA ILE A 481 -26.53 -16.49 0.15
C ILE A 481 -27.25 -16.99 -1.10
N THR A 482 -26.76 -16.61 -2.27
CA THR A 482 -27.26 -17.06 -3.58
C THR A 482 -26.56 -18.35 -4.02
N LYS A 483 -26.96 -18.92 -5.17
CA LYS A 483 -26.22 -20.05 -5.75
C LYS A 483 -24.82 -19.62 -6.21
N GLU A 484 -24.72 -18.39 -6.70
CA GLU A 484 -23.54 -17.77 -7.31
C GLU A 484 -22.49 -17.36 -6.26
N ASN A 485 -22.91 -16.82 -5.10
CA ASN A 485 -21.98 -16.37 -4.05
C ASN A 485 -21.60 -17.45 -3.03
N ARG A 486 -22.31 -18.59 -2.96
CA ARG A 486 -22.12 -19.63 -1.92
C ARG A 486 -20.67 -20.04 -1.74
N ARG A 487 -19.97 -20.40 -2.83
CA ARG A 487 -18.58 -20.85 -2.81
C ARG A 487 -17.65 -19.77 -2.24
N TYR A 488 -17.86 -18.51 -2.62
CA TYR A 488 -17.10 -17.37 -2.13
C TYR A 488 -17.33 -17.09 -0.63
N MET A 489 -18.59 -17.20 -0.18
CA MET A 489 -18.96 -17.05 1.23
C MET A 489 -18.38 -18.18 2.10
N GLU A 490 -18.39 -19.41 1.61
CA GLU A 490 -17.71 -20.54 2.28
C GLU A 490 -16.20 -20.35 2.37
N THR A 491 -15.54 -19.86 1.31
CA THR A 491 -14.10 -19.55 1.34
C THR A 491 -13.79 -18.46 2.37
N LYS A 492 -14.60 -17.41 2.46
CA LYS A 492 -14.50 -16.38 3.52
C LYS A 492 -14.62 -16.99 4.92
N ARG A 493 -15.58 -17.90 5.15
CA ARG A 493 -15.75 -18.59 6.45
C ARG A 493 -14.53 -19.45 6.76
N LYS A 494 -14.25 -20.45 5.92
CA LYS A 494 -13.25 -21.50 6.16
C LYS A 494 -11.80 -21.01 6.17
N LYS A 495 -11.45 -19.99 5.37
CA LYS A 495 -10.05 -19.55 5.18
C LYS A 495 -9.73 -18.14 5.64
N MET A 496 -10.73 -17.35 6.06
CA MET A 496 -10.55 -15.90 6.30
C MET A 496 -11.24 -15.39 7.57
N GLY A 497 -11.73 -16.29 8.44
CA GLY A 497 -12.25 -15.96 9.76
C GLY A 497 -13.55 -15.13 9.75
N HIS A 498 -14.35 -15.19 8.69
CA HIS A 498 -15.66 -14.56 8.69
C HIS A 498 -16.67 -15.40 9.47
N ILE A 499 -17.36 -14.79 10.43
CA ILE A 499 -18.39 -15.41 11.27
C ILE A 499 -19.76 -14.96 10.78
N TYR A 500 -20.69 -15.91 10.63
CA TYR A 500 -22.07 -15.70 10.22
C TYR A 500 -23.02 -16.37 11.22
N ILE A 501 -24.25 -15.86 11.37
CA ILE A 501 -25.16 -16.17 12.50
C ILE A 501 -25.58 -17.66 12.59
N SER A 502 -25.32 -18.48 11.57
CA SER A 502 -25.64 -19.92 11.57
C SER A 502 -24.90 -20.77 12.60
N ASP A 503 -23.81 -20.28 13.18
CA ASP A 503 -22.89 -21.11 14.00
C ASP A 503 -23.45 -21.52 15.39
N ASN A 504 -24.67 -21.08 15.77
CA ASN A 504 -25.36 -21.48 17.01
C ASN A 504 -26.35 -22.67 16.86
N ASN A 505 -26.57 -23.19 15.65
CA ASN A 505 -27.58 -24.24 15.39
C ASN A 505 -27.00 -25.58 14.87
N ASP A 506 -25.75 -25.92 15.24
CA ASP A 506 -25.22 -27.29 15.09
C ASP A 506 -25.82 -28.22 16.17
N GLN A 507 -27.13 -28.49 16.07
CA GLN A 507 -27.69 -29.77 16.49
C GLN A 507 -27.83 -30.66 15.25
N PRO A 508 -27.29 -31.89 15.27
CA PRO A 508 -27.43 -32.80 14.14
C PRO A 508 -28.90 -33.19 13.97
N LEU A 509 -29.50 -32.83 12.84
CA LEU A 509 -30.75 -33.41 12.37
C LEU A 509 -30.50 -34.90 12.10
N ALA A 510 -31.27 -35.74 12.80
CA ALA A 510 -31.23 -37.20 12.73
C ALA A 510 -31.98 -37.76 11.50
#